data_AF-A0A7S1RS65-F1
#
_entry.id   AF-A0A7S1RS65-F1
#
_cell.length_a   1.000
_cell.length_b   1.000
_cell.length_c   1.000
_cell.angle_alpha   90.00
_cell.angle_beta   90.00
_cell.angle_gamma   90.00
#
_symmetry.space_group_name_H-M   'P 1'
#
loop_
_entity.id
_entity.type
_entity.pdbx_description
1 polymer ?
#
loop_
_entity_poly.entity_id
_entity_poly.type
_entity_poly.pdbx_seq_one_letter_code
_entity_poly.pdbx_strand_id
1 'polypeptide(L)'
;ASLKQLAESGVDVLGTKNKNKQTPLQLATERGKKNAKAWLEELSKKGKGKSGAAAAKAPAAAAAAAAPPPNDERVTQLFKAVMKDDAAGIEELFKAGFDVLAARNKAKLSALQLATDRGKDAVREYLEGLKDTPVPAAKSGEEDAAGEAKQKAPDEKGEGSEEKPGAAEEQKAAEEKEAQKAADEEDKKQKAAEEQEKKRKVAEEEEEKK
;
A
#
# COMPACT_ATOMS: atom_id res chain seq x y z
N ALA A 1 18.88 24.07 -0.79
CA ALA A 1 19.31 23.08 0.23
C ALA A 1 20.61 22.43 -0.20
N SER A 2 21.57 22.32 0.70
CA SER A 2 22.88 21.71 0.43
C SER A 2 22.79 20.19 0.54
N LEU A 3 23.51 19.42 -0.28
CA LEU A 3 23.52 17.94 -0.23
C LEU A 3 23.81 17.38 1.18
N LYS A 4 24.59 18.11 1.98
CA LYS A 4 24.87 17.78 3.39
C LYS A 4 23.61 17.76 4.27
N GLN A 5 22.77 18.79 4.16
CA GLN A 5 21.53 18.88 4.94
C GLN A 5 20.55 17.76 4.59
N LEU A 6 20.50 17.35 3.32
CA LEU A 6 19.66 16.23 2.91
C LEU A 6 20.15 14.90 3.51
N ALA A 7 21.45 14.69 3.54
CA ALA A 7 22.03 13.51 4.19
C ALA A 7 21.80 13.51 5.71
N GLU A 8 21.87 14.67 6.37
CA GLU A 8 21.55 14.82 7.80
C GLU A 8 20.08 14.54 8.10
N SER A 9 19.17 14.84 7.16
CA SER A 9 17.74 14.48 7.29
C SER A 9 17.43 13.00 7.01
N GLY A 10 18.45 12.14 6.84
CA GLY A 10 18.27 10.71 6.58
C GLY A 10 17.77 10.37 5.17
N VAL A 11 17.85 11.32 4.23
CA VAL A 11 17.48 11.07 2.82
C VAL A 11 18.59 10.27 2.15
N ASP A 12 18.23 9.20 1.45
CA ASP A 12 19.17 8.38 0.67
C ASP A 12 19.70 9.16 -0.55
N VAL A 13 20.78 9.92 -0.35
CA VAL A 13 21.45 10.70 -1.40
C VAL A 13 22.31 9.86 -2.36
N LEU A 14 22.50 8.56 -2.12
CA LEU A 14 23.30 7.69 -2.99
C LEU A 14 22.43 6.84 -3.91
N GLY A 15 21.32 6.31 -3.41
CA GLY A 15 20.41 5.43 -4.14
C GLY A 15 19.25 6.13 -4.84
N THR A 16 18.93 7.37 -4.47
CA THR A 16 17.85 8.13 -5.12
C THR A 16 18.16 8.39 -6.59
N LYS A 17 17.13 8.28 -7.44
CA LYS A 17 17.22 8.52 -8.88
C LYS A 17 16.19 9.56 -9.28
N ASN A 18 16.54 10.43 -10.22
CA ASN A 18 15.58 11.36 -10.82
C ASN A 18 14.67 10.63 -11.84
N LYS A 19 13.74 11.37 -12.45
CA LYS A 19 12.84 10.86 -13.52
C LYS A 19 13.61 10.25 -14.71
N ASN A 20 14.83 10.72 -14.95
CA ASN A 20 15.74 10.23 -15.99
C ASN A 20 16.61 9.06 -15.52
N LYS A 21 16.30 8.45 -14.37
CA LYS A 21 17.07 7.37 -13.74
C LYS A 21 18.52 7.74 -13.40
N GLN A 22 18.84 9.03 -13.32
CA GLN A 22 20.18 9.51 -13.00
C GLN A 22 20.38 9.61 -11.49
N THR A 23 21.55 9.18 -11.02
CA THR A 23 21.97 9.33 -9.62
C THR A 23 22.50 10.74 -9.34
N PRO A 24 22.52 11.20 -8.07
CA PRO A 24 23.11 12.47 -7.68
C PRO A 24 24.59 12.60 -8.09
N LEU A 25 25.33 11.49 -8.14
CA LEU A 25 26.72 11.45 -8.62
C LEU A 25 26.82 11.73 -10.13
N GLN A 26 25.91 11.16 -10.93
CA GLN A 26 25.83 11.43 -12.37
C GLN A 26 25.46 12.89 -12.64
N LEU A 27 24.46 13.43 -11.92
CA LEU A 27 24.07 14.84 -12.03
C LEU A 27 25.20 15.79 -11.63
N ALA A 28 25.97 15.46 -10.58
CA ALA A 28 27.14 16.25 -10.19
C ALA A 28 28.24 16.24 -11.25
N THR A 29 28.41 15.11 -11.96
CA THR A 29 29.37 14.96 -13.05
C THR A 29 28.95 15.76 -14.28
N GLU A 30 27.69 15.62 -14.71
CA GLU A 30 27.12 16.32 -15.86
C GLU A 30 27.14 17.85 -15.67
N ARG A 31 26.87 18.31 -14.45
CA ARG A 31 26.87 19.74 -14.10
C ARG A 31 28.26 20.29 -13.72
N GLY A 32 29.31 19.47 -13.78
CA GLY A 32 30.68 19.89 -13.44
C GLY A 32 30.88 20.32 -11.98
N LYS A 33 30.04 19.88 -11.04
CA LYS A 33 30.12 20.27 -9.63
C LYS A 33 31.18 19.45 -8.89
N LYS A 34 32.45 19.85 -9.03
CA LYS A 34 33.62 19.17 -8.44
C LYS A 34 33.48 18.88 -6.94
N ASN A 35 33.01 19.86 -6.15
CA ASN A 35 32.84 19.70 -4.70
C ASN A 35 31.76 18.66 -4.34
N ALA A 36 30.64 18.65 -5.06
CA ALA A 36 29.57 17.69 -4.84
C ALA A 36 30.00 16.28 -5.24
N LYS A 37 30.75 16.14 -6.35
CA LYS A 37 31.31 14.86 -6.79
C LYS A 37 32.28 14.29 -5.76
N ALA A 38 33.26 15.09 -5.31
CA ALA A 38 34.26 14.64 -4.33
C ALA A 38 33.60 14.18 -3.03
N TRP A 39 32.61 14.95 -2.54
CA TRP A 39 31.86 14.59 -1.34
C TRP A 39 31.03 13.30 -1.52
N LEU A 40 30.35 13.12 -2.65
CA LEU A 40 29.58 11.90 -2.95
C LEU A 40 30.47 10.66 -3.10
N GLU A 41 31.65 10.79 -3.72
CA GLU A 41 32.64 9.72 -3.81
C GLU A 41 33.20 9.35 -2.43
N GLU A 42 33.48 10.34 -1.58
CA GLU A 42 33.91 10.13 -0.20
C GLU A 42 32.82 9.40 0.60
N LEU A 43 31.57 9.83 0.47
CA LEU A 43 30.42 9.19 1.11
C LEU A 43 30.27 7.73 0.66
N SER A 44 30.41 7.47 -0.65
CA SER A 44 30.35 6.13 -1.22
C SER A 44 31.47 5.23 -0.71
N LYS A 45 32.70 5.76 -0.58
CA LYS A 45 33.83 5.03 0.01
C LYS A 45 33.62 4.75 1.50
N LYS A 46 33.10 5.73 2.25
CA LYS A 46 32.84 5.63 3.69
C LYS A 46 31.72 4.62 4.01
N GLY A 47 30.70 4.52 3.16
CA GLY A 47 29.64 3.51 3.29
C GLY A 47 30.10 2.09 2.96
N LYS A 48 31.09 1.92 2.08
CA LYS A 48 31.57 0.59 1.64
C LYS A 48 32.46 -0.13 2.67
N GLY A 49 32.88 0.56 3.74
CA GLY A 49 33.73 0.00 4.80
C GLY A 49 33.01 -0.62 6.01
N LYS A 50 31.67 -0.52 6.09
CA LYS A 50 30.89 -1.07 7.23
C LYS A 50 29.56 -1.72 6.81
N SER A 51 29.46 -2.20 5.58
CA SER A 51 28.35 -3.01 5.10
C SER A 51 28.85 -4.19 4.27
N GLY A 52 29.84 -4.91 4.81
CA GLY A 52 30.14 -6.28 4.38
C GLY A 52 29.37 -7.24 5.30
N ALA A 53 28.54 -8.09 4.70
CA ALA A 53 27.89 -9.27 5.29
C ALA A 53 26.75 -9.04 6.31
N ALA A 54 25.53 -8.81 5.80
CA ALA A 54 24.30 -9.30 6.45
C ALA A 54 23.16 -9.45 5.44
N ALA A 55 23.43 -10.16 4.34
CA ALA A 55 22.40 -10.82 3.55
C ALA A 55 22.45 -12.31 3.91
N ALA A 56 21.93 -12.67 5.09
CA ALA A 56 21.65 -14.06 5.47
C ALA A 56 20.64 -14.11 6.64
N LYS A 57 19.37 -14.31 6.29
CA LYS A 57 18.41 -15.26 6.91
C LYS A 57 18.26 -15.32 8.45
N ALA A 58 17.03 -14.99 8.88
CA ALA A 58 16.29 -15.39 10.10
C ALA A 58 16.46 -14.53 11.38
N PRO A 59 15.57 -14.66 12.38
CA PRO A 59 14.22 -14.08 12.44
C PRO A 59 14.09 -13.09 13.63
N ALA A 60 13.55 -11.90 13.40
CA ALA A 60 13.22 -10.98 14.49
C ALA A 60 11.79 -11.25 14.99
N ALA A 61 11.66 -12.33 15.75
CA ALA A 61 10.66 -12.41 16.81
C ALA A 61 11.29 -11.84 18.10
N ALA A 62 10.46 -11.18 18.90
CA ALA A 62 10.76 -10.53 20.20
C ALA A 62 11.52 -9.20 20.08
N ALA A 63 10.81 -8.07 20.07
CA ALA A 63 10.43 -7.27 21.25
C ALA A 63 11.35 -6.04 21.35
N ALA A 64 10.95 -4.82 21.68
CA ALA A 64 9.69 -4.18 21.98
C ALA A 64 9.96 -2.66 21.87
N ALA A 65 8.91 -1.87 21.66
CA ALA A 65 8.85 -0.44 22.00
C ALA A 65 9.88 0.51 21.35
N ALA A 66 9.75 0.81 20.05
CA ALA A 66 10.33 2.03 19.49
C ALA A 66 9.61 2.45 18.21
N ALA A 67 8.70 3.40 18.38
CA ALA A 67 7.94 4.10 17.35
C ALA A 67 6.95 3.24 16.52
N PRO A 68 5.71 3.73 16.30
CA PRO A 68 4.81 3.15 15.32
C PRO A 68 5.52 3.14 13.95
N PRO A 69 5.53 2.02 13.20
CA PRO A 69 6.06 2.03 11.84
C PRO A 69 5.37 3.13 11.03
N PRO A 70 6.09 3.79 10.10
CA PRO A 70 5.51 4.80 9.23
C PRO A 70 4.23 4.25 8.60
N ASN A 71 3.20 5.09 8.43
CA ASN A 71 1.86 4.66 8.04
C ASN A 71 1.86 3.71 6.81
N ASP A 72 2.77 3.92 5.85
CA ASP A 72 2.93 3.05 4.68
C ASP A 72 3.30 1.58 5.01
N GLU A 73 4.12 1.35 6.03
CA GLU A 73 4.47 -0.01 6.47
C GLU A 73 3.30 -0.70 7.16
N ARG A 74 2.55 0.02 8.00
CA ARG A 74 1.32 -0.49 8.64
C ARG A 74 0.25 -0.85 7.62
N VAL A 75 0.06 0.01 6.63
CA VAL A 75 -0.82 -0.26 5.48
C VAL A 75 -0.36 -1.54 4.77
N THR A 76 0.94 -1.67 4.49
CA THR A 76 1.49 -2.86 3.82
C THR A 76 1.30 -4.14 4.65
N GLN A 77 1.50 -4.05 5.97
CA GLN A 77 1.27 -5.16 6.90
C GLN A 77 -0.20 -5.57 6.94
N LEU A 78 -1.12 -4.61 7.02
CA LEU A 78 -2.57 -4.85 6.97
C LEU A 78 -2.92 -5.64 5.71
N PHE A 79 -2.55 -5.15 4.53
CA PHE A 79 -2.91 -5.80 3.27
C PHE A 79 -2.24 -7.17 3.11
N LYS A 80 -1.07 -7.37 3.70
CA LYS A 80 -0.40 -8.69 3.75
C LYS A 80 -1.14 -9.66 4.68
N ALA A 81 -1.69 -9.19 5.80
CA ALA A 81 -2.53 -9.99 6.69
C ALA A 81 -3.85 -10.38 6.01
N VAL A 82 -4.52 -9.44 5.32
CA VAL A 82 -5.73 -9.73 4.52
C VAL A 82 -5.46 -10.81 3.47
N MET A 83 -4.35 -10.70 2.73
CA MET A 83 -3.98 -11.70 1.71
C MET A 83 -3.77 -13.11 2.29
N LYS A 84 -3.35 -13.20 3.55
CA LYS A 84 -3.12 -14.45 4.27
C LYS A 84 -4.33 -14.96 5.04
N ASP A 85 -5.44 -14.21 5.05
CA ASP A 85 -6.60 -14.47 5.92
C ASP A 85 -6.27 -14.45 7.42
N ASP A 86 -5.31 -13.62 7.82
CA ASP A 86 -4.83 -13.54 9.20
C ASP A 86 -5.58 -12.45 9.98
N ALA A 87 -6.71 -12.83 10.58
CA ALA A 87 -7.53 -11.92 11.39
C ALA A 87 -6.80 -11.43 12.66
N ALA A 88 -5.95 -12.26 13.26
CA ALA A 88 -5.20 -11.91 14.47
C ALA A 88 -4.21 -10.76 14.20
N GLY A 89 -3.54 -10.78 13.04
CA GLY A 89 -2.66 -9.68 12.63
C GLY A 89 -3.41 -8.35 12.42
N ILE A 90 -4.66 -8.39 11.98
CA ILE A 90 -5.51 -7.20 11.78
C ILE A 90 -5.96 -6.65 13.14
N GLU A 91 -6.33 -7.54 14.07
CA GLU A 91 -6.69 -7.18 15.44
C GLU A 91 -5.53 -6.48 16.17
N GLU A 92 -4.30 -6.95 15.99
CA GLU A 92 -3.12 -6.30 16.58
C GLU A 92 -2.92 -4.87 16.05
N LEU A 93 -3.10 -4.67 14.74
CA LEU A 93 -3.03 -3.34 14.12
C LEU A 93 -4.15 -2.43 14.64
N PHE A 94 -5.36 -2.95 14.75
CA PHE A 94 -6.49 -2.21 15.30
C PHE A 94 -6.27 -1.81 16.76
N LYS A 95 -5.77 -2.73 17.59
CA LYS A 95 -5.36 -2.46 18.99
C LYS A 95 -4.26 -1.41 19.07
N ALA A 96 -3.38 -1.32 18.07
CA ALA A 96 -2.36 -0.29 17.97
C ALA A 96 -2.91 1.08 17.51
N GLY A 97 -4.24 1.26 17.42
CA GLY A 97 -4.91 2.48 17.01
C GLY A 97 -4.79 2.76 15.52
N PHE A 98 -4.48 1.75 14.70
CA PHE A 98 -4.43 1.90 13.26
C PHE A 98 -5.83 1.82 12.66
N ASP A 99 -6.18 2.80 11.83
CA ASP A 99 -7.47 2.83 11.15
C ASP A 99 -7.47 1.85 9.95
N VAL A 100 -7.82 0.60 10.25
CA VAL A 100 -7.90 -0.49 9.27
C VAL A 100 -8.99 -0.27 8.21
N LEU A 101 -10.02 0.52 8.50
CA LEU A 101 -11.14 0.78 7.59
C LEU A 101 -10.85 1.93 6.62
N ALA A 102 -10.16 2.97 7.07
CA ALA A 102 -9.71 4.08 6.21
C ALA A 102 -8.47 3.74 5.37
N ALA A 103 -7.71 2.71 5.76
CA ALA A 103 -6.51 2.28 5.04
C ALA A 103 -6.84 1.86 3.60
N ARG A 104 -6.12 2.47 2.64
CA ARG A 104 -6.24 2.17 1.21
C ARG A 104 -4.91 1.75 0.63
N ASN A 105 -4.95 0.74 -0.25
CA ASN A 105 -3.76 0.30 -0.97
C ASN A 105 -3.45 1.24 -2.16
N LYS A 106 -2.37 0.94 -2.90
CA LYS A 106 -1.98 1.69 -4.10
C LYS A 106 -3.05 1.69 -5.20
N ALA A 107 -3.93 0.69 -5.21
CA ALA A 107 -5.08 0.59 -6.11
C ALA A 107 -6.34 1.29 -5.55
N LYS A 108 -6.23 2.03 -4.44
CA LYS A 108 -7.33 2.71 -3.74
C LYS A 108 -8.41 1.77 -3.19
N LEU A 109 -8.14 0.47 -3.09
CA LEU A 109 -9.04 -0.51 -2.48
C LEU A 109 -8.87 -0.50 -0.96
N SER A 110 -9.98 -0.62 -0.24
CA SER A 110 -9.99 -0.84 1.22
C SER A 110 -9.61 -2.28 1.55
N ALA A 111 -9.20 -2.51 2.80
CA ALA A 111 -8.93 -3.86 3.30
C ALA A 111 -10.14 -4.79 3.13
N LEU A 112 -11.34 -4.30 3.41
CA LEU A 112 -12.59 -5.06 3.28
C LEU A 112 -12.90 -5.41 1.82
N GLN A 113 -12.77 -4.45 0.89
CA GLN A 113 -13.04 -4.70 -0.52
C GLN A 113 -12.06 -5.73 -1.11
N LEU A 114 -10.80 -5.69 -0.66
CA LEU A 114 -9.81 -6.69 -1.03
C LEU A 114 -10.10 -8.07 -0.43
N ALA A 115 -10.61 -8.13 0.81
CA ALA A 115 -11.01 -9.38 1.43
C ALA A 115 -12.18 -10.03 0.68
N THR A 116 -13.20 -9.25 0.30
CA THR A 116 -14.33 -9.70 -0.51
C THR A 116 -13.88 -10.20 -1.89
N ASP A 117 -13.04 -9.44 -2.61
CA ASP A 117 -12.53 -9.81 -3.94
C ASP A 117 -11.71 -11.12 -3.91
N ARG A 118 -11.06 -11.42 -2.78
CA ARG A 118 -10.23 -12.62 -2.60
C ARG A 118 -10.92 -13.76 -1.87
N GLY A 119 -12.19 -13.62 -1.48
CA GLY A 119 -12.93 -14.63 -0.71
C GLY A 119 -12.28 -14.94 0.64
N LYS A 120 -11.90 -13.90 1.38
CA LYS A 120 -11.27 -13.99 2.71
C LYS A 120 -12.33 -13.77 3.79
N ASP A 121 -13.15 -14.79 4.01
CA ASP A 121 -14.37 -14.68 4.82
C ASP A 121 -14.09 -14.38 6.30
N ALA A 122 -13.05 -14.98 6.89
CA ALA A 122 -12.69 -14.73 8.30
C ALA A 122 -12.28 -13.27 8.54
N VAL A 123 -11.43 -12.74 7.66
CA VAL A 123 -11.02 -11.33 7.70
C VAL A 123 -12.20 -10.40 7.39
N ARG A 124 -13.05 -10.78 6.44
CA ARG A 124 -14.23 -9.99 6.07
C ARG A 124 -15.20 -9.86 7.25
N GLU A 125 -15.56 -10.97 7.89
CA GLU A 125 -16.47 -11.00 9.04
C GLU A 125 -15.92 -10.15 10.19
N TYR A 126 -14.62 -10.24 10.45
CA TYR A 126 -13.94 -9.41 11.44
C TYR A 126 -14.00 -7.91 11.10
N LEU A 127 -13.69 -7.53 9.85
CA LEU A 127 -13.73 -6.14 9.39
C LEU A 127 -15.16 -5.58 9.30
N GLU A 128 -16.16 -6.42 9.03
CA GLU A 128 -17.58 -6.03 9.06
C GLU A 128 -18.03 -5.78 10.51
N GLY A 129 -17.73 -6.68 11.45
CA GLY A 129 -18.03 -6.47 12.87
C GLY A 129 -17.33 -5.24 13.46
N LEU A 130 -16.17 -4.87 12.92
CA LEU A 130 -15.46 -3.65 13.29
C LEU A 130 -16.15 -2.36 12.83
N LYS A 131 -17.03 -2.39 11.82
CA LYS A 131 -17.78 -1.19 11.39
C LYS A 131 -18.81 -0.77 12.42
N ASP A 132 -19.39 -1.74 13.11
CA ASP A 132 -20.37 -1.52 14.16
C ASP A 132 -19.71 -1.10 15.48
N THR A 133 -18.44 -1.45 15.68
CA THR A 133 -17.66 -0.95 16.82
C THR A 133 -17.04 0.40 16.49
N PRO A 134 -17.40 1.49 17.18
CA PRO A 134 -16.72 2.77 16.97
C PRO A 134 -15.23 2.59 17.27
N VAL A 135 -14.40 3.01 16.30
CA VAL A 135 -12.92 2.97 16.38
C VAL A 135 -12.50 3.38 17.79
N PRO A 136 -11.66 2.59 18.50
CA PRO A 136 -11.18 2.96 19.81
C PRO A 136 -10.45 4.29 19.62
N ALA A 137 -11.12 5.38 19.98
CA ALA A 137 -10.58 6.72 19.91
C ALA A 137 -9.20 6.63 20.55
N ALA A 138 -8.17 6.82 19.73
CA ALA A 138 -6.79 6.74 20.17
C ALA A 138 -6.73 7.59 21.42
N LYS A 139 -6.52 6.95 22.58
CA LYS A 139 -6.24 7.66 23.81
C LYS A 139 -4.91 8.33 23.56
N SER A 140 -4.97 9.56 23.02
CA SER A 140 -3.96 10.57 23.19
C SER A 140 -3.79 10.68 24.70
N GLY A 141 -2.77 9.98 25.20
CA GLY A 141 -2.38 10.04 26.59
C GLY A 141 -2.01 11.48 26.93
N GLU A 142 -2.95 12.18 27.53
CA GLU A 142 -2.67 13.00 28.69
C GLU A 142 -2.96 12.10 29.88
N GLU A 143 -1.88 11.69 30.52
CA GLU A 143 -1.83 10.80 31.68
C GLU A 143 -1.92 11.69 32.92
N ASP A 144 -3.04 11.69 33.65
CA ASP A 144 -3.00 11.80 35.11
C ASP A 144 -4.29 11.28 35.77
N ALA A 145 -4.07 10.52 36.84
CA ALA A 145 -4.95 10.22 37.97
C ALA A 145 -6.19 9.31 37.80
N ALA A 146 -6.02 8.10 38.34
CA ALA A 146 -6.81 7.51 39.42
C ALA A 146 -8.35 7.55 39.34
N GLY A 147 -8.96 6.37 39.22
CA GLY A 147 -10.41 6.24 39.33
C GLY A 147 -10.88 4.79 39.38
N GLU A 148 -10.59 4.15 40.50
CA GLU A 148 -11.28 2.95 40.99
C GLU A 148 -12.81 3.09 40.89
N ALA A 149 -13.50 2.08 40.35
CA ALA A 149 -14.66 1.41 40.97
C ALA A 149 -15.73 0.89 39.99
N LYS A 150 -16.13 -0.36 40.30
CA LYS A 150 -17.49 -0.94 40.27
C LYS A 150 -18.16 -1.29 38.94
N GLN A 151 -18.16 -2.61 38.75
CA GLN A 151 -19.27 -3.44 38.27
C GLN A 151 -20.67 -2.83 38.52
N LYS A 152 -21.52 -2.87 37.49
CA LYS A 152 -22.92 -3.32 37.63
C LYS A 152 -23.49 -3.68 36.26
N ALA A 153 -23.90 -4.95 36.11
CA ALA A 153 -24.89 -5.37 35.12
C ALA A 153 -26.24 -4.69 35.43
N PRO A 154 -27.13 -4.56 34.44
CA PRO A 154 -28.11 -5.64 34.25
C PRO A 154 -28.47 -5.95 32.80
N ASP A 155 -28.83 -7.22 32.62
CA ASP A 155 -29.95 -7.77 31.85
C ASP A 155 -30.89 -6.73 31.21
N GLU A 156 -31.02 -6.75 29.88
CA GLU A 156 -32.32 -6.51 29.25
C GLU A 156 -32.44 -7.24 27.91
N LYS A 157 -33.38 -8.17 27.89
CA LYS A 157 -33.99 -8.78 26.70
C LYS A 157 -34.48 -7.69 25.75
N GLY A 158 -34.14 -7.84 24.47
CA GLY A 158 -34.80 -7.15 23.37
C GLY A 158 -34.92 -8.08 22.17
N GLU A 159 -35.97 -8.89 22.15
CA GLU A 159 -36.51 -9.45 20.90
C GLU A 159 -36.98 -8.28 20.03
N GLY A 160 -36.47 -8.19 18.80
CA GLY A 160 -36.85 -7.18 17.82
C GLY A 160 -36.77 -7.77 16.43
N SER A 161 -37.95 -8.05 15.89
CA SER A 161 -38.22 -8.70 14.61
C SER A 161 -37.61 -8.03 13.38
N GLU A 162 -37.47 -8.86 12.35
CA GLU A 162 -37.80 -8.61 10.95
C GLU A 162 -37.59 -7.19 10.39
N GLU A 163 -36.66 -7.06 9.45
CA GLU A 163 -37.03 -6.73 8.07
C GLU A 163 -35.88 -7.05 7.12
N LYS A 164 -36.16 -7.90 6.12
CA LYS A 164 -35.34 -8.11 4.93
C LYS A 164 -35.62 -6.96 3.95
N PRO A 165 -34.62 -6.16 3.55
CA PRO A 165 -34.70 -5.43 2.29
C PRO A 165 -33.90 -6.14 1.20
N GLY A 166 -34.61 -6.54 0.15
CA GLY A 166 -34.20 -6.15 -1.20
C GLY A 166 -33.22 -7.05 -1.95
N ALA A 167 -33.67 -8.23 -2.36
CA ALA A 167 -33.06 -9.04 -3.43
C ALA A 167 -33.12 -8.39 -4.84
N ALA A 168 -33.28 -7.06 -4.94
CA ALA A 168 -33.50 -6.34 -6.19
C ALA A 168 -32.31 -5.48 -6.63
N GLU A 169 -31.33 -5.21 -5.77
CA GLU A 169 -30.18 -4.35 -6.12
C GLU A 169 -29.00 -5.14 -6.71
N GLU A 170 -28.96 -6.46 -6.50
CA GLU A 170 -27.86 -7.34 -6.97
C GLU A 170 -27.91 -7.61 -8.48
N GLN A 171 -29.07 -7.45 -9.13
CA GLN A 171 -29.20 -7.66 -10.58
C GLN A 171 -28.72 -6.48 -11.43
N LYS A 172 -28.63 -5.26 -10.87
CA LYS A 172 -28.11 -4.09 -11.61
C LYS A 172 -26.58 -4.02 -11.67
N ALA A 173 -25.90 -4.58 -10.67
CA ALA A 173 -24.43 -4.58 -10.61
C ALA A 173 -23.78 -5.62 -11.56
N ALA A 174 -24.52 -6.66 -11.96
CA ALA A 174 -24.03 -7.67 -12.89
C ALA A 174 -24.01 -7.16 -14.35
N GLU A 175 -25.01 -6.36 -14.76
CA GLU A 175 -25.13 -5.86 -16.13
C GLU A 175 -24.06 -4.79 -16.47
N GLU A 176 -23.68 -3.94 -15.50
CA GLU A 176 -22.64 -2.92 -15.70
C GLU A 176 -21.23 -3.52 -15.87
N LYS A 177 -20.97 -4.66 -15.22
CA LYS A 177 -19.67 -5.36 -15.32
C LYS A 177 -19.49 -6.08 -16.66
N GLU A 178 -20.58 -6.50 -17.30
CA GLU A 178 -20.54 -7.14 -18.62
C GLU A 178 -20.32 -6.10 -19.74
N ALA A 179 -20.95 -4.93 -19.63
CA ALA A 179 -20.75 -3.81 -20.57
C ALA A 179 -19.30 -3.28 -20.58
N GLN A 180 -18.64 -3.25 -19.41
CA GLN A 180 -17.26 -2.76 -19.31
C GLN A 180 -16.24 -3.74 -19.93
N LYS A 181 -16.52 -5.04 -19.95
CA LYS A 181 -15.67 -6.06 -20.58
C LYS A 181 -15.79 -6.04 -22.12
N ALA A 182 -16.96 -5.71 -22.65
CA ALA A 182 -17.17 -5.56 -24.09
C ALA A 182 -16.40 -4.35 -24.68
N ALA A 183 -16.33 -3.24 -23.94
CA ALA A 183 -15.60 -2.04 -24.37
C ALA A 183 -14.08 -2.26 -24.46
N ASP A 184 -13.48 -3.03 -23.53
CA ASP A 184 -12.04 -3.34 -23.54
C ASP A 184 -11.67 -4.27 -24.71
N GLU A 185 -12.55 -5.19 -25.09
CA GLU A 185 -12.32 -6.09 -26.22
C GLU A 185 -12.36 -5.35 -27.57
N GLU A 186 -13.20 -4.32 -27.70
CA GLU A 186 -13.31 -3.53 -28.92
C GLU A 186 -12.07 -2.61 -29.14
N ASP A 187 -11.57 -1.94 -28.09
CA ASP A 187 -10.32 -1.14 -28.16
C ASP A 187 -9.12 -2.03 -28.54
N LYS A 188 -9.07 -3.24 -28.00
CA LYS A 188 -8.00 -4.20 -28.30
C LYS A 188 -8.06 -4.68 -29.75
N LYS A 189 -9.26 -4.90 -30.32
CA LYS A 189 -9.43 -5.25 -31.74
C LYS A 189 -9.05 -4.08 -32.65
N GLN A 190 -9.40 -2.85 -32.31
CA GLN A 190 -9.04 -1.67 -33.10
C GLN A 190 -7.51 -1.45 -33.13
N LYS A 191 -6.82 -1.56 -31.99
CA LYS A 191 -5.34 -1.48 -31.95
C LYS A 191 -4.67 -2.59 -32.76
N ALA A 192 -5.19 -3.81 -32.71
CA ALA A 192 -4.64 -4.92 -33.49
C ALA A 192 -4.82 -4.71 -35.01
N ALA A 193 -5.96 -4.15 -35.43
CA ALA A 193 -6.21 -3.81 -36.83
C ALA A 193 -5.30 -2.67 -37.31
N GLU A 194 -5.11 -1.61 -36.52
CA GLU A 194 -4.21 -0.51 -36.86
C GLU A 194 -2.74 -0.98 -36.99
N GLU A 195 -2.30 -1.89 -36.11
CA GLU A 195 -0.95 -2.45 -36.19
C GLU A 195 -0.76 -3.31 -37.45
N GLN A 196 -1.78 -4.09 -37.86
CA GLN A 196 -1.72 -4.85 -39.10
C GLN A 196 -1.70 -3.94 -40.34
N GLU A 197 -2.46 -2.85 -40.36
CA GLU A 197 -2.43 -1.88 -41.46
C GLU A 197 -1.07 -1.19 -41.57
N LYS A 198 -0.48 -0.79 -40.44
CA LYS A 198 0.89 -0.23 -40.40
C LYS A 198 1.92 -1.22 -40.96
N LYS A 199 1.83 -2.51 -40.59
CA LYS A 199 2.73 -3.55 -41.12
C LYS A 199 2.55 -3.74 -42.64
N ARG A 200 1.33 -3.67 -43.16
CA ARG A 200 1.08 -3.73 -44.62
C ARG A 200 1.68 -2.54 -45.36
N LYS A 201 1.49 -1.32 -44.86
CA LYS A 201 2.08 -0.10 -45.46
C LYS A 201 3.60 -0.15 -45.49
N VAL A 202 4.24 -0.64 -44.42
CA VAL A 202 5.70 -0.81 -44.38
C VAL A 202 6.17 -1.88 -45.37
N ALA A 203 5.44 -2.99 -45.52
CA ALA A 203 5.79 -4.02 -46.48
C ALA A 203 5.65 -3.54 -47.94
N GLU A 204 4.60 -2.78 -48.26
CA GLU A 204 4.39 -2.19 -49.58
C GLU A 204 5.47 -1.15 -49.92
N GLU A 205 5.86 -0.30 -48.98
CA GLU A 205 6.95 0.67 -49.16
C GLU A 205 8.33 0.01 -49.32
N GLU A 206 8.52 -1.18 -48.73
CA GLU A 206 9.76 -1.97 -48.90
C GLU A 206 9.79 -2.70 -50.26
N GLU A 207 8.62 -3.06 -50.81
CA GLU A 207 8.51 -3.65 -52.15
C GLU A 207 8.72 -2.61 -53.26
N GLU A 208 8.22 -1.38 -53.08
CA GLU A 208 8.41 -0.28 -54.06
C GLU A 208 9.87 0.21 -54.12
N LYS A 209 10.67 -0.06 -53.09
CA LYS A 209 12.10 0.29 -53.03
C LYS A 209 13.05 -0.78 -53.58
N LYS A 210 12.53 -1.96 -53.98
CA LYS A 210 13.31 -3.05 -54.59
C LYS A 210 13.23 -3.02 -56.10
#